data_AF-A0A7X0L7P4-F1
#
_entry.id   AF-A0A7X0L7P4-F1
#
_cell.length_a   1.000
_cell.length_b   1.000
_cell.length_c   1.000
_cell.angle_alpha   90.00
_cell.angle_beta   90.00
_cell.angle_gamma   90.00
#
_symmetry.space_group_name_H-M   'P 1'
#
loop_
_entity.id
_entity.type
_entity.pdbx_description
1 polymer ?
#
loop_
_entity_poly.entity_id
_entity_poly.type
_entity_poly.pdbx_seq_one_letter_code
_entity_poly.pdbx_strand_id
1 'polypeptide(L)' 'EFASLGADGFGFSDTRQAARRFFKNDTHSIVTKTLQLLAARGEVDPSAPSYAIDRYKLLDVTAGTTGGSGGDS' A
#
# COMPACT_ATOMS: atom_id res chain seq x y z
N GLU A 1 -3.07 10.71 -15.38
CA GLU A 1 -2.96 11.26 -14.00
C GLU A 1 -1.68 10.76 -13.34
N PHE A 2 -1.18 11.52 -12.39
CA PHE A 2 -0.03 11.17 -11.56
C PHE A 2 -0.47 11.08 -10.11
N ALA A 3 0.08 10.11 -9.37
CA ALA A 3 -0.09 10.00 -7.93
C ALA A 3 1.23 9.62 -7.27
N SER A 4 1.48 10.19 -6.09
CA SER A 4 2.59 9.84 -5.21
C SER A 4 2.08 9.20 -3.92
N LEU A 5 2.87 8.30 -3.36
CA LEU A 5 2.69 7.75 -2.01
C LEU A 5 3.97 8.08 -1.23
N GLY A 6 3.81 8.76 -0.11
CA GLY A 6 4.91 9.29 0.70
C GLY A 6 4.99 8.66 2.08
N ALA A 7 6.00 9.07 2.84
CA ALA A 7 6.10 8.80 4.28
C ALA A 7 5.97 10.12 5.04
N ASP A 8 4.85 10.80 4.83
CA ASP A 8 4.57 12.10 5.46
C ASP A 8 4.40 11.94 6.98
N GLY A 9 4.98 12.87 7.74
CA GLY A 9 4.95 12.87 9.21
C GLY A 9 6.29 12.51 9.85
N PHE A 10 6.25 12.13 11.13
CA PHE A 10 7.43 11.76 11.90
C PHE A 10 7.83 10.30 11.68
N GLY A 11 9.13 10.03 11.70
CA GLY A 11 9.65 8.66 11.74
C GLY A 11 9.36 7.95 13.07
N PHE A 12 9.39 6.63 13.05
CA PHE A 12 9.22 5.77 14.21
C PHE A 12 10.04 4.48 14.06
N SER A 13 10.18 3.72 15.14
CA SER A 13 10.94 2.46 15.17
C SER A 13 10.01 1.26 15.09
N ASP A 14 10.14 0.49 14.00
CA ASP A 14 9.45 -0.80 13.78
C ASP A 14 10.21 -1.56 12.66
N THR A 15 9.75 -2.76 12.32
CA THR A 15 10.16 -3.49 11.12
C THR A 15 9.87 -2.69 9.85
N ARG A 16 10.67 -2.91 8.78
CA ARG A 16 10.47 -2.24 7.49
C ARG A 16 9.08 -2.49 6.91
N GLN A 17 8.55 -3.71 7.07
CA GLN A 17 7.23 -4.06 6.56
C GLN A 17 6.13 -3.29 7.27
N ALA A 18 6.13 -3.28 8.61
CA ALA A 18 5.15 -2.54 9.40
C ALA A 18 5.26 -1.03 9.14
N ALA A 19 6.48 -0.49 9.05
CA ALA A 19 6.72 0.91 8.73
C ALA A 19 6.11 1.33 7.38
N ARG A 20 6.35 0.55 6.32
CA ARG A 20 5.80 0.84 4.99
C ARG A 20 4.29 0.71 4.93
N ARG A 21 3.72 -0.29 5.63
CA ARG A 21 2.27 -0.45 5.75
C ARG A 21 1.64 0.74 6.48
N PHE A 22 2.24 1.19 7.58
CA PHE A 22 1.76 2.38 8.32
C PHE A 22 1.73 3.62 7.44
N PHE A 23 2.81 3.90 6.70
CA PHE A 23 2.87 5.03 5.77
C PHE A 23 2.06 4.82 4.48
N LYS A 24 1.51 3.62 4.26
CA LYS A 24 0.77 3.25 3.04
C LYS A 24 1.59 3.49 1.77
N ASN A 25 2.87 3.16 1.82
CA ASN A 25 3.79 3.24 0.68
C ASN A 25 4.39 1.88 0.32
N ASP A 26 3.70 0.80 0.71
CA ASP A 26 4.06 -0.56 0.37
C ASP A 26 3.44 -1.00 -0.97
N THR A 27 3.77 -2.22 -1.42
CA THR A 27 3.31 -2.74 -2.71
C THR A 27 1.79 -2.77 -2.82
N HIS A 28 1.08 -3.18 -1.76
CA HIS A 28 -0.38 -3.25 -1.78
C HIS A 28 -1.03 -1.86 -1.78
N SER A 29 -0.40 -0.87 -1.15
CA SER A 29 -0.84 0.52 -1.24
C SER A 29 -0.67 1.08 -2.65
N ILE A 30 0.43 0.75 -3.34
CA ILE A 30 0.63 1.12 -4.76
C ILE A 30 -0.47 0.50 -5.62
N VAL A 31 -0.71 -0.82 -5.51
CA VAL A 31 -1.77 -1.52 -6.25
C VAL A 31 -3.13 -0.86 -6.03
N THR A 32 -3.48 -0.56 -4.78
CA THR A 32 -4.77 0.06 -4.45
C THR A 32 -4.88 1.46 -5.03
N LYS A 33 -3.81 2.26 -4.99
CA LYS A 33 -3.81 3.59 -5.62
C LYS A 33 -3.93 3.49 -7.14
N THR A 34 -3.27 2.53 -7.76
CA THR A 34 -3.40 2.25 -9.20
C THR A 34 -4.84 1.88 -9.56
N LEU A 35 -5.47 0.97 -8.81
CA LEU A 35 -6.87 0.59 -9.02
C LEU A 35 -7.82 1.78 -8.83
N GLN A 36 -7.55 2.64 -7.84
CA GLN A 36 -8.33 3.88 -7.65
C GLN A 36 -8.27 4.78 -8.89
N LEU A 37 -7.09 4.99 -9.47
CA LEU A 37 -6.93 5.80 -10.68
C LEU A 37 -7.56 5.15 -11.91
N LEU A 38 -7.50 3.83 -12.04
CA LEU A 38 -8.14 3.08 -13.14
C LEU A 38 -9.67 3.15 -13.03
N ALA A 39 -10.21 2.97 -11.82
CA ALA A 39 -11.65 3.04 -11.55
C ALA A 39 -12.20 4.44 -11.83
N ALA A 40 -11.47 5.50 -11.48
CA ALA A 40 -11.84 6.88 -11.80
C ALA A 40 -11.96 7.15 -13.31
N ARG A 41 -11.27 6.36 -14.14
CA ARG A 41 -11.36 6.41 -15.62
C ARG A 41 -12.38 5.43 -16.21
N GLY A 42 -13.03 4.61 -15.38
CA GLY A 42 -13.95 3.55 -15.82
C GLY A 42 -13.25 2.36 -16.50
N GLU A 43 -11.94 2.19 -16.30
CA GLU A 43 -11.16 1.11 -16.92
C GLU A 43 -11.23 -0.21 -16.13
N VAL A 44 -11.68 -0.16 -14.86
CA VAL A 44 -11.94 -1.32 -14.01
C VAL A 44 -13.23 -1.10 -13.20
N ASP A 45 -13.72 -2.15 -12.55
CA ASP A 45 -14.90 -2.07 -11.67
C ASP A 45 -14.72 -0.98 -10.58
N PRO A 46 -15.71 -0.10 -10.34
CA PRO A 46 -15.62 0.94 -9.32
C PRO A 46 -15.35 0.43 -7.89
N SER A 47 -15.67 -0.84 -7.60
CA SER A 47 -15.40 -1.50 -6.31
C SER A 47 -14.00 -2.12 -6.21
N ALA A 48 -13.20 -2.16 -7.28
CA ALA A 48 -11.87 -2.75 -7.25
C ALA A 48 -10.94 -2.15 -6.15
N PRO A 49 -10.96 -0.83 -5.87
CA PRO A 49 -10.15 -0.26 -4.79
C PRO A 49 -10.59 -0.74 -3.40
N SER A 50 -11.90 -0.79 -3.12
CA SER A 50 -12.40 -1.26 -1.81
C SER A 50 -12.12 -2.75 -1.62
N TYR A 51 -12.31 -3.55 -2.67
CA TYR A 51 -11.92 -4.95 -2.66
C TYR A 51 -10.43 -5.14 -2.36
N ALA A 52 -9.55 -4.32 -2.94
CA ALA A 52 -8.12 -4.39 -2.68
C ALA A 52 -7.78 -4.01 -1.23
N ILE A 53 -8.44 -2.99 -0.66
CA ILE A 53 -8.29 -2.60 0.74
C ILE A 53 -8.57 -3.79 1.67
N ASP A 54 -9.68 -4.48 1.45
CA ASP A 54 -10.10 -5.61 2.27
C ASP A 54 -9.19 -6.83 2.04
N ARG A 55 -8.93 -7.17 0.77
CA ARG A 55 -8.09 -8.32 0.38
C ARG A 55 -6.69 -8.23 0.95
N TYR A 56 -6.07 -7.06 0.90
CA TYR A 56 -4.70 -6.84 1.35
C TYR A 56 -4.59 -6.42 2.81
N LYS A 57 -5.73 -6.33 3.52
CA LYS A 57 -5.80 -5.87 4.91
C LYS A 57 -5.04 -4.56 5.10
N LEU A 58 -5.29 -3.59 4.22
CA LEU A 58 -4.51 -2.35 4.13
C LEU A 58 -4.55 -1.46 5.39
N LEU A 59 -5.52 -1.70 6.28
CA LEU A 59 -5.67 -1.00 7.55
C LEU A 59 -5.02 -1.75 8.73
N ASP A 60 -4.47 -2.95 8.49
CA ASP A 60 -3.74 -3.73 9.49
C ASP A 60 -2.23 -3.57 9.27
N VAL A 61 -1.57 -2.91 10.23
CA VAL A 61 -0.12 -2.66 10.17
C VAL A 61 0.71 -3.94 10.17
N THR A 62 0.18 -5.02 10.72
CA THR A 62 0.88 -6.32 10.80
C THR A 62 0.80 -7.12 9.50
N ALA A 63 -0.07 -6.73 8.56
CA ALA A 63 -0.25 -7.37 7.26
C ALA A 63 0.70 -6.83 6.17
N GLY A 64 1.68 -5.98 6.53
CA GLY A 64 2.73 -5.53 5.62
C GLY A 64 3.67 -6.68 5.23
N THR A 65 3.95 -6.84 3.93
CA THR A 65 4.88 -7.87 3.43
C THR A 65 6.05 -7.30 2.64
N THR A 66 5.99 -6.02 2.23
CA THR A 66 7.03 -5.38 1.41
C THR A 66 8.27 -5.04 2.23
N GLY A 67 9.43 -5.55 1.82
CA GLY A 67 10.71 -5.25 2.47
C GLY A 67 11.12 -6.21 3.58
N GLY A 68 10.60 -7.45 3.56
CA GLY A 68 11.15 -8.56 4.35
C GLY A 68 12.59 -8.90 3.96
N SER A 69 13.24 -9.66 4.83
CA SER A 69 14.69 -9.91 4.93
C SER A 69 15.37 -10.18 3.58
N GLY A 70 15.79 -9.11 2.90
CA GLY A 70 16.96 -9.13 2.02
C GLY A 70 18.18 -9.13 2.91
N GLY A 71 18.49 -10.31 3.44
CA GLY A 71 19.55 -10.55 4.42
C GLY A 71 20.09 -11.95 4.25
N ASP A 72 20.42 -12.32 3.01
CA ASP A 72 21.46 -13.28 2.68
C ASP A 72 22.07 -12.85 1.35
N SER A 73 23.31 -12.34 1.46
CA SER A 73 24.28 -11.94 0.40
C SER A 73 24.00 -10.67 -0.40
#